data_AF-A0A7Y8PSX6-F1
#
_entry.id   AF-A0A7Y8PSX6-F1
#
_cell.length_a   1.000
_cell.length_b   1.000
_cell.length_c   1.000
_cell.angle_alpha   90.00
_cell.angle_beta   90.00
_cell.angle_gamma   90.00
#
_symmetry.space_group_name_H-M   'P 1'
#
loop_
_entity.id
_entity.type
_entity.pdbx_description
1 polymer ?
#
loop_
_entity_poly.entity_id
_entity_poly.type
_entity_poly.pdbx_seq_one_letter_code
_entity_poly.pdbx_strand_id
1 'polypeptide(L)'
;MYFIQPTRDIPYLEQVLDTLPSVQMIHIDDISLYDPTIIAIADVQDYLTHQWDLPTIVLAFEDEGTALVQAWEQGALAGWLWSRLPENPPQALRKIDAQYKRNQDSRDLPSAAELQKKLLPNPIELCNYRVDTLFKPSAYLSGDWFDYWKISDKEIIFYLADVSGHGVTSSLLTSWMAAFHGRSKTPRELIKKLNGMLVQENIEKHITMISGILNIETHELRWSSAGHYPPAIIIEPNQAPKILNTSSFPLGLTEDLDVEEFECVLNKQARFIICSDGALEPYSGGLNEQFEQLVFHLQNQSFQAPDHVADDIAILSLCRTK
;
A
#
# COMPACT_ATOMS: atom_id res chain seq x y z
N MET A 1 2.12 -28.84 4.24
CA MET A 1 1.19 -29.01 5.37
C MET A 1 1.80 -29.98 6.34
N TYR A 2 1.57 -29.77 7.62
CA TYR A 2 2.04 -30.64 8.68
C TYR A 2 0.93 -31.55 9.16
N PHE A 3 1.30 -32.74 9.63
CA PHE A 3 0.42 -33.60 10.40
C PHE A 3 1.07 -33.80 11.77
N ILE A 4 0.44 -33.30 12.83
CA ILE A 4 0.95 -33.45 14.19
C ILE A 4 0.64 -34.86 14.64
N GLN A 5 1.69 -35.61 14.99
CA GLN A 5 1.53 -36.99 15.44
C GLN A 5 0.66 -37.03 16.71
N PRO A 6 -0.47 -37.76 16.70
CA PRO A 6 -1.35 -37.82 17.85
C PRO A 6 -0.67 -38.43 19.09
N THR A 7 -0.95 -37.89 20.28
CA THR A 7 -0.42 -38.45 21.55
C THR A 7 -1.20 -39.68 22.03
N ARG A 8 -2.42 -39.87 21.49
CA ARG A 8 -3.30 -41.01 21.77
C ARG A 8 -3.39 -41.96 20.58
N ASP A 9 -3.85 -43.19 20.84
CA ASP A 9 -4.06 -44.17 19.79
C ASP A 9 -5.28 -43.80 18.92
N ILE A 10 -5.09 -43.74 17.60
CA ILE A 10 -6.10 -43.34 16.63
C ILE A 10 -6.32 -44.48 15.62
N PRO A 11 -7.46 -45.20 15.69
CA PRO A 11 -7.72 -46.36 14.83
C PRO A 11 -7.74 -46.06 13.33
N TYR A 12 -8.03 -44.81 12.93
CA TYR A 12 -8.18 -44.39 11.54
C TYR A 12 -6.94 -43.68 10.97
N LEU A 13 -5.82 -43.64 11.72
CA LEU A 13 -4.68 -42.80 11.39
C LEU A 13 -4.09 -43.10 10.00
N GLU A 14 -3.80 -44.36 9.70
CA GLU A 14 -3.24 -44.76 8.39
C GLU A 14 -4.18 -44.41 7.24
N GLN A 15 -5.49 -44.69 7.39
CA GLN A 15 -6.51 -44.38 6.38
C GLN A 15 -6.61 -42.86 6.11
N VAL A 16 -6.49 -42.04 7.16
CA VAL A 16 -6.50 -40.58 7.01
C VAL A 16 -5.21 -40.10 6.32
N LEU A 17 -4.05 -40.64 6.68
CA LEU A 17 -2.78 -40.25 6.04
C LEU A 17 -2.76 -40.62 4.55
N ASP A 18 -3.32 -41.77 4.17
CA ASP A 18 -3.41 -42.22 2.76
C ASP A 18 -4.33 -41.35 1.89
N THR A 19 -5.32 -40.69 2.51
CA THR A 19 -6.32 -39.87 1.79
C THR A 19 -5.93 -38.39 1.71
N LEU A 20 -4.97 -37.95 2.53
CA LEU A 20 -4.43 -36.60 2.50
C LEU A 20 -3.32 -36.48 1.43
N PRO A 21 -3.15 -35.31 0.80
CA PRO A 21 -1.97 -35.05 -0.02
C PRO A 21 -0.69 -35.18 0.83
N SER A 22 0.48 -35.39 0.22
CA SER A 22 1.75 -35.58 0.95
C SER A 22 1.94 -34.56 2.08
N VAL A 23 1.68 -35.02 3.31
CA VAL A 23 1.85 -34.26 4.55
C VAL A 23 3.14 -34.69 5.22
N GLN A 24 3.83 -33.75 5.85
CA GLN A 24 4.99 -34.06 6.69
C GLN A 24 4.49 -34.33 8.11
N MET A 25 4.76 -35.52 8.64
CA MET A 25 4.49 -35.83 10.04
C MET A 25 5.51 -35.14 10.94
N ILE A 26 5.04 -34.48 12.01
CA ILE A 26 5.87 -33.77 12.98
C ILE A 26 5.48 -34.17 14.40
N HIS A 27 6.44 -34.18 15.32
CA HIS A 27 6.19 -34.43 16.73
C HIS A 27 5.68 -33.19 17.45
N ILE A 28 4.83 -33.38 18.45
CA ILE A 28 4.22 -32.30 19.23
C ILE A 28 5.26 -31.43 19.95
N ASP A 29 6.33 -32.05 20.44
CA ASP A 29 7.43 -31.36 21.14
C ASP A 29 8.29 -30.49 20.20
N ASP A 30 8.25 -30.79 18.90
CA ASP A 30 9.07 -30.11 17.89
C ASP A 30 8.31 -28.99 17.16
N ILE A 31 7.03 -28.75 17.47
CA ILE A 31 6.15 -27.82 16.74
C ILE A 31 6.78 -26.42 16.57
N SER A 32 7.47 -25.92 17.60
CA SER A 32 8.13 -24.60 17.56
C SER A 32 9.27 -24.48 16.55
N LEU A 33 9.76 -25.60 16.01
CA LEU A 33 10.84 -25.65 15.01
C LEU A 33 10.33 -25.53 13.57
N TYR A 34 9.02 -25.55 13.36
CA TYR A 34 8.38 -25.56 12.05
C TYR A 34 7.82 -24.18 11.67
N ASP A 35 7.55 -23.99 10.37
CA ASP A 35 7.07 -22.72 9.84
C ASP A 35 5.64 -22.41 10.33
N PRO A 36 5.43 -21.30 11.06
CA PRO A 36 4.13 -20.96 11.64
C PRO A 36 3.06 -20.58 10.63
N THR A 37 3.42 -20.40 9.35
CA THR A 37 2.47 -20.07 8.28
C THR A 37 1.87 -21.31 7.60
N ILE A 38 2.42 -22.50 7.86
CA ILE A 38 1.96 -23.74 7.24
C ILE A 38 0.86 -24.38 8.11
N ILE A 39 -0.27 -24.67 7.47
CA ILE A 39 -1.39 -25.35 8.13
C ILE A 39 -0.98 -26.74 8.61
N ALA A 40 -1.30 -27.01 9.87
CA ALA A 40 -1.21 -28.30 10.53
C ALA A 40 -2.57 -29.01 10.57
N ILE A 41 -2.54 -30.33 10.61
CA ILE A 41 -3.67 -31.19 10.92
C ILE A 41 -3.33 -31.92 12.21
N ALA A 42 -4.22 -31.92 13.18
CA ALA A 42 -3.97 -32.51 14.49
C ALA A 42 -5.23 -33.12 15.11
N ASP A 43 -5.02 -33.98 16.10
CA ASP A 43 -6.10 -34.42 16.96
C ASP A 43 -6.64 -33.27 17.83
N VAL A 44 -7.96 -33.24 18.02
CA VAL A 44 -8.64 -32.17 18.77
C VAL A 44 -8.20 -32.11 20.23
N GLN A 45 -7.90 -33.25 20.88
CA GLN A 45 -7.49 -33.27 22.28
C GLN A 45 -6.08 -32.72 22.45
N ASP A 46 -5.18 -33.06 21.52
CA ASP A 46 -3.82 -32.56 21.51
C ASP A 46 -3.82 -31.04 21.31
N TYR A 47 -4.64 -30.53 20.38
CA TYR A 47 -4.78 -29.10 20.13
C TYR A 47 -5.25 -28.33 21.38
N LEU A 48 -6.30 -28.82 22.04
CA LEU A 48 -6.86 -28.18 23.25
C LEU A 48 -5.90 -28.26 24.45
N THR A 49 -5.11 -29.32 24.54
CA THR A 49 -4.19 -29.57 25.66
C THR A 49 -2.90 -28.76 25.53
N HIS A 50 -2.31 -28.72 24.34
CA HIS A 50 -0.98 -28.14 24.14
C HIS A 50 -0.98 -26.71 23.60
N GLN A 51 -2.06 -26.25 22.95
CA GLN A 51 -2.29 -24.86 22.55
C GLN A 51 -1.11 -24.19 21.84
N TRP A 52 -0.74 -24.72 20.66
CA TRP A 52 0.30 -24.13 19.81
C TRP A 52 -0.23 -23.05 18.87
N ASP A 53 0.70 -22.28 18.27
CA ASP A 53 0.39 -21.15 17.39
C ASP A 53 0.14 -21.53 15.92
N LEU A 54 0.43 -22.78 15.52
CA LEU A 54 0.21 -23.22 14.13
C LEU A 54 -1.28 -23.14 13.75
N PRO A 55 -1.61 -22.62 12.55
CA PRO A 55 -2.97 -22.69 12.02
C PRO A 55 -3.38 -24.16 11.84
N THR A 56 -4.42 -24.59 12.56
CA THR A 56 -4.70 -26.03 12.71
C THR A 56 -6.11 -26.39 12.24
N ILE A 57 -6.20 -27.46 11.44
CA ILE A 57 -7.44 -28.22 11.21
C ILE A 57 -7.48 -29.34 12.24
N VAL A 58 -8.53 -29.40 13.03
CA VAL A 58 -8.67 -30.42 14.08
C VAL A 58 -9.49 -31.61 13.60
N LEU A 59 -9.05 -32.81 13.97
CA LEU A 59 -9.74 -34.08 13.76
C LEU A 59 -10.29 -34.58 15.10
N ALA A 60 -11.55 -35.00 15.11
CA ALA A 60 -12.23 -35.49 16.30
C ALA A 60 -13.04 -36.77 16.00
N PHE A 61 -13.38 -37.51 17.05
CA PHE A 61 -14.36 -38.59 16.96
C PHE A 61 -15.80 -38.05 17.03
N GLU A 62 -16.77 -38.88 16.64
CA GLU A 62 -18.20 -38.47 16.57
C GLU A 62 -18.78 -38.08 17.94
N ASP A 63 -18.27 -38.66 19.01
CA ASP A 63 -18.65 -38.36 20.40
C ASP A 63 -17.92 -37.14 20.98
N GLU A 64 -16.96 -36.56 20.26
CA GLU A 64 -16.14 -35.42 20.70
C GLU A 64 -16.64 -34.06 20.17
N GLY A 65 -17.94 -33.96 19.87
CA GLY A 65 -18.53 -32.72 19.34
C GLY A 65 -18.29 -31.49 20.23
N THR A 66 -18.26 -31.65 21.55
CA THR A 66 -17.94 -30.56 22.49
C THR A 66 -16.48 -30.08 22.33
N ALA A 67 -15.54 -30.99 22.09
CA ALA A 67 -14.14 -30.63 21.88
C ALA A 67 -13.96 -29.87 20.56
N LEU A 68 -14.69 -30.23 19.49
CA LEU A 68 -14.68 -29.48 18.24
C LEU A 68 -15.18 -28.04 18.42
N VAL A 69 -16.24 -27.83 19.20
CA VAL A 69 -16.75 -26.48 19.51
C VAL A 69 -15.69 -25.67 20.27
N GLN A 70 -15.07 -26.26 21.28
CA GLN A 70 -14.00 -25.60 22.04
C GLN A 70 -12.79 -25.26 21.17
N ALA A 71 -12.39 -26.16 20.27
CA ALA A 71 -11.27 -25.92 19.35
C ALA A 71 -11.57 -24.76 18.40
N TRP A 72 -12.82 -24.63 17.92
CA TRP A 72 -13.26 -23.48 17.14
C TRP A 72 -13.19 -22.17 17.92
N GLU A 73 -13.62 -22.16 19.19
CA GLU A 73 -13.50 -20.98 20.07
C GLU A 73 -12.03 -20.58 20.29
N GLN A 74 -11.11 -21.54 20.27
CA GLN A 74 -9.67 -21.32 20.40
C GLN A 74 -8.96 -21.00 19.06
N GLY A 75 -9.69 -20.97 17.94
CA GLY A 75 -9.17 -20.50 16.66
C GLY A 75 -8.76 -21.60 15.67
N ALA A 76 -9.19 -22.86 15.88
CA ALA A 76 -9.05 -23.90 14.86
C ALA A 76 -9.72 -23.47 13.54
N LEU A 77 -9.06 -23.75 12.42
CA LEU A 77 -9.51 -23.31 11.10
C LEU A 77 -10.73 -24.08 10.58
N ALA A 78 -10.80 -25.37 10.93
CA ALA A 78 -11.89 -26.25 10.57
C ALA A 78 -11.89 -27.47 11.50
N GLY A 79 -13.04 -28.15 11.61
CA GLY A 79 -13.19 -29.41 12.33
C GLY A 79 -13.65 -30.53 11.39
N TRP A 80 -12.93 -31.65 11.40
CA TRP A 80 -13.25 -32.86 10.62
C TRP A 80 -13.38 -34.07 11.54
N LEU A 81 -14.00 -35.14 11.03
CA LEU A 81 -14.13 -36.39 11.75
C LEU A 81 -13.07 -37.38 11.29
N TRP A 82 -12.43 -38.08 12.23
CA TRP A 82 -11.51 -39.19 11.93
C TRP A 82 -12.19 -40.29 11.10
N SER A 83 -13.48 -40.57 11.36
CA SER A 83 -14.26 -41.57 10.63
C SER A 83 -14.72 -41.10 9.25
N ARG A 84 -14.73 -39.78 9.01
CA ARG A 84 -15.34 -39.18 7.81
C ARG A 84 -14.69 -37.85 7.45
N LEU A 85 -13.67 -37.91 6.60
CA LEU A 85 -13.09 -36.74 5.95
C LEU A 85 -14.05 -36.14 4.90
N PRO A 86 -13.82 -34.89 4.46
CA PRO A 86 -14.54 -34.29 3.34
C PRO A 86 -14.45 -35.15 2.07
N GLU A 87 -15.45 -35.08 1.19
CA GLU A 87 -15.51 -35.87 -0.05
C GLU A 87 -14.29 -35.67 -0.98
N ASN A 88 -13.68 -34.47 -0.93
CA ASN A 88 -12.45 -34.15 -1.65
C ASN A 88 -11.49 -33.38 -0.72
N PRO A 89 -10.68 -34.09 0.10
CA PRO A 89 -9.78 -33.45 1.06
C PRO A 89 -8.81 -32.46 0.41
N PRO A 90 -8.13 -32.76 -0.72
CA PRO A 90 -7.25 -31.80 -1.39
C PRO A 90 -7.95 -30.48 -1.75
N GLN A 91 -9.19 -30.52 -2.24
CA GLN A 91 -9.95 -29.31 -2.56
C GLN A 91 -10.37 -28.55 -1.30
N ALA A 92 -10.80 -29.26 -0.25
CA ALA A 92 -11.17 -28.65 1.02
C ALA A 92 -9.97 -27.95 1.68
N LEU A 93 -8.80 -28.60 1.71
CA LEU A 93 -7.54 -28.02 2.21
C LEU A 93 -7.18 -26.74 1.44
N ARG A 94 -7.26 -26.76 0.10
CA ARG A 94 -7.00 -25.56 -0.73
C ARG A 94 -7.95 -24.41 -0.41
N LYS A 95 -9.24 -24.70 -0.16
CA LYS A 95 -10.22 -23.67 0.22
C LYS A 95 -9.90 -23.06 1.59
N ILE A 96 -9.58 -23.90 2.58
CA ILE A 96 -9.21 -23.47 3.93
C ILE A 96 -7.91 -22.65 3.90
N ASP A 97 -6.88 -23.11 3.19
CA ASP A 97 -5.61 -22.38 3.02
C ASP A 97 -5.82 -21.01 2.37
N ALA A 98 -6.61 -20.94 1.30
CA ALA A 98 -6.92 -19.67 0.65
C ALA A 98 -7.73 -18.73 1.56
N GLN A 99 -8.64 -19.26 2.39
CA GLN A 99 -9.41 -18.46 3.34
C GLN A 99 -8.54 -17.97 4.50
N TYR A 100 -7.65 -18.82 5.02
CA TYR A 100 -6.72 -18.46 6.07
C TYR A 100 -5.77 -17.35 5.63
N LYS A 101 -5.15 -17.49 4.46
CA LYS A 101 -4.26 -16.47 3.88
C LYS A 101 -4.96 -15.12 3.69
N ARG A 102 -6.16 -15.12 3.11
CA ARG A 102 -6.98 -13.90 2.98
C ARG A 102 -7.26 -13.22 4.32
N ASN A 103 -7.52 -14.01 5.37
CA ASN A 103 -7.77 -13.48 6.70
C ASN A 103 -6.49 -12.97 7.37
N GLN A 104 -5.33 -13.61 7.15
CA GLN A 104 -4.04 -13.11 7.60
C GLN A 104 -3.68 -11.78 6.93
N ASP A 105 -3.77 -11.71 5.60
CA ASP A 105 -3.54 -10.48 4.85
C ASP A 105 -4.38 -9.33 5.44
N SER A 106 -5.66 -9.59 5.71
CA SER A 106 -6.56 -8.61 6.31
C SER A 106 -6.17 -8.14 7.71
N ARG A 107 -5.45 -8.97 8.50
CA ARG A 107 -4.99 -8.63 9.85
C ARG A 107 -3.69 -7.82 9.85
N ASP A 108 -2.81 -8.06 8.88
CA ASP A 108 -1.51 -7.38 8.80
C ASP A 108 -1.58 -6.06 8.03
N LEU A 109 -2.55 -5.91 7.13
CA LEU A 109 -2.78 -4.68 6.36
C LEU A 109 -2.91 -3.41 7.22
N PRO A 110 -3.64 -3.38 8.36
CA PRO A 110 -3.65 -2.24 9.28
C PRO A 110 -2.24 -1.89 9.80
N SER A 111 -1.44 -2.88 10.19
CA SER A 111 -0.09 -2.67 10.70
C SER A 111 0.85 -2.16 9.60
N ALA A 112 0.73 -2.71 8.39
CA ALA A 112 1.46 -2.24 7.21
C ALA A 112 1.07 -0.80 6.86
N ALA A 113 -0.21 -0.45 6.95
CA ALA A 113 -0.70 0.92 6.73
C ALA A 113 -0.12 1.91 7.74
N GLU A 114 -0.05 1.54 9.02
CA GLU A 114 0.58 2.37 10.04
C GLU A 114 2.09 2.54 9.81
N LEU A 115 2.77 1.51 9.28
CA LEU A 115 4.15 1.64 8.85
C LEU A 115 4.27 2.58 7.65
N GLN A 116 3.45 2.41 6.61
CA GLN A 116 3.46 3.24 5.41
C GLN A 116 3.24 4.72 5.79
N LYS A 117 2.26 5.03 6.64
CA LYS A 117 2.04 6.41 7.14
C LYS A 117 3.24 6.99 7.86
N LYS A 118 3.99 6.19 8.63
CA LYS A 118 5.20 6.65 9.34
C LYS A 118 6.36 6.96 8.39
N LEU A 119 6.32 6.47 7.15
CA LEU A 119 7.32 6.78 6.13
C LEU A 119 7.07 8.13 5.44
N LEU A 120 5.88 8.73 5.58
CA LEU A 120 5.58 10.05 5.04
C LEU A 120 6.53 11.11 5.62
N PRO A 121 6.83 12.19 4.88
CA PRO A 121 7.71 13.24 5.36
C PRO A 121 7.16 13.89 6.62
N ASN A 122 8.05 14.14 7.58
CA ASN A 122 7.73 14.99 8.71
C ASN A 122 7.51 16.43 8.24
N PRO A 123 6.61 17.19 8.89
CA PRO A 123 6.44 18.61 8.60
C PRO A 123 7.78 19.36 8.73
N ILE A 124 8.08 20.20 7.74
CA ILE A 124 9.27 21.06 7.75
C ILE A 124 8.89 22.52 7.92
N GLU A 125 9.65 23.24 8.73
CA GLU A 125 9.51 24.69 8.86
C GLU A 125 10.28 25.39 7.74
N LEU A 126 9.58 26.25 6.99
CA LEU A 126 10.12 27.02 5.87
C LEU A 126 9.83 28.51 6.05
N CYS A 127 10.87 29.33 5.89
CA CYS A 127 10.68 30.78 5.93
C CYS A 127 9.76 31.19 4.77
N ASN A 128 8.71 31.96 5.09
CA ASN A 128 7.70 32.45 4.14
C ASN A 128 6.86 31.38 3.42
N TYR A 129 6.94 30.10 3.80
CA TYR A 129 6.14 29.03 3.20
C TYR A 129 5.44 28.16 4.25
N ARG A 130 4.25 27.70 3.91
CA ARG A 130 3.55 26.62 4.60
C ARG A 130 3.37 25.46 3.63
N VAL A 131 3.62 24.25 4.10
CA VAL A 131 3.38 23.02 3.35
C VAL A 131 2.11 22.41 3.89
N ASP A 132 1.08 22.33 3.05
CA ASP A 132 -0.22 21.72 3.37
C ASP A 132 -0.29 20.37 2.63
N THR A 133 -0.63 19.29 3.32
CA THR A 133 -0.66 17.93 2.76
C THR A 133 -1.96 17.20 3.08
N LEU A 134 -2.38 16.32 2.17
CA LEU A 134 -3.45 15.35 2.38
C LEU A 134 -2.97 13.98 1.91
N PHE A 135 -3.19 12.95 2.72
CA PHE A 135 -2.94 11.56 2.36
C PHE A 135 -4.11 10.70 2.80
N LYS A 136 -4.84 10.14 1.85
CA LYS A 136 -6.06 9.36 2.10
C LYS A 136 -6.08 8.14 1.18
N PRO A 137 -5.61 6.98 1.68
CA PRO A 137 -5.74 5.71 0.96
C PRO A 137 -7.21 5.32 0.74
N SER A 138 -7.51 4.67 -0.38
CA SER A 138 -8.79 4.03 -0.73
C SER A 138 -9.06 2.77 0.08
N ALA A 139 -8.00 2.07 0.47
CA ALA A 139 -8.05 0.90 1.33
C ALA A 139 -7.13 1.10 2.55
N TYR A 140 -6.37 0.06 2.94
CA TYR A 140 -5.38 0.18 4.01
C TYR A 140 -4.10 0.88 3.53
N LEU A 141 -3.62 0.49 2.35
CA LEU A 141 -2.35 0.92 1.78
C LEU A 141 -2.62 1.74 0.52
N SER A 142 -1.69 2.64 0.18
CA SER A 142 -1.81 3.52 -0.98
C SER A 142 -0.69 3.37 -2.00
N GLY A 143 -1.06 3.37 -3.28
CA GLY A 143 -0.18 3.51 -4.45
C GLY A 143 0.20 4.96 -4.77
N ASP A 144 -0.43 5.93 -4.11
CA ASP A 144 -0.02 7.33 -4.14
C ASP A 144 1.04 7.63 -3.09
N TRP A 145 1.89 8.60 -3.37
CA TRP A 145 2.91 9.05 -2.46
C TRP A 145 3.29 10.51 -2.69
N PHE A 146 3.65 11.21 -1.63
CA PHE A 146 4.38 12.46 -1.75
C PHE A 146 5.55 12.48 -0.78
N ASP A 147 6.56 13.27 -1.13
CA ASP A 147 7.69 13.52 -0.25
C ASP A 147 8.25 14.92 -0.48
N TYR A 148 8.95 15.44 0.52
CA TYR A 148 9.67 16.69 0.44
C TYR A 148 10.79 16.76 1.48
N TRP A 149 11.90 17.40 1.13
CA TRP A 149 13.00 17.67 2.07
C TRP A 149 13.79 18.92 1.68
N LYS A 150 14.54 19.43 2.65
CA LYS A 150 15.50 20.52 2.42
C LYS A 150 16.74 19.96 1.73
N ILE A 151 17.11 20.54 0.58
CA ILE A 151 18.41 20.30 -0.06
C ILE A 151 19.47 21.20 0.59
N SER A 152 19.07 22.42 0.97
CA SER A 152 19.87 23.41 1.66
C SER A 152 18.98 24.29 2.55
N ASP A 153 19.55 25.31 3.19
CA ASP A 153 18.75 26.31 3.93
C ASP A 153 17.81 27.14 3.04
N LYS A 154 18.05 27.12 1.72
CA LYS A 154 17.36 27.97 0.74
C LYS A 154 16.49 27.19 -0.23
N GLU A 155 16.71 25.89 -0.37
CA GLU A 155 16.07 25.08 -1.40
C GLU A 155 15.41 23.86 -0.78
N ILE A 156 14.16 23.64 -1.17
CA ILE A 156 13.45 22.39 -0.92
C ILE A 156 13.25 21.66 -2.24
N ILE A 157 13.27 20.34 -2.17
CA ILE A 157 12.74 19.48 -3.22
C ILE A 157 11.45 18.85 -2.73
N PHE A 158 10.54 18.61 -3.67
CA PHE A 158 9.30 17.92 -3.42
C PHE A 158 8.95 17.04 -4.61
N TYR A 159 8.08 16.06 -4.37
CA TYR A 159 7.39 15.36 -5.44
C TYR A 159 6.06 14.79 -4.97
N LEU A 160 5.19 14.50 -5.93
CA LEU A 160 4.04 13.62 -5.78
C LEU A 160 4.13 12.56 -6.88
N ALA A 161 3.83 11.33 -6.52
CA ALA A 161 3.90 10.16 -7.37
C ALA A 161 2.64 9.31 -7.22
N ASP A 162 2.23 8.67 -8.30
CA ASP A 162 1.15 7.69 -8.34
C ASP A 162 1.67 6.46 -9.11
N VAL A 163 1.59 5.30 -8.45
CA VAL A 163 2.01 4.03 -9.00
C VAL A 163 0.80 3.32 -9.62
N SER A 164 0.90 3.03 -10.91
CA SER A 164 -0.15 2.36 -11.68
C SER A 164 -0.81 1.16 -10.99
N GLY A 165 -2.13 1.21 -10.92
CA GLY A 165 -2.98 0.20 -10.30
C GLY A 165 -2.95 0.22 -8.77
N HIS A 166 -3.88 -0.49 -8.14
CA HIS A 166 -4.13 -0.37 -6.70
C HIS A 166 -3.62 -1.58 -5.89
N GLY A 167 -3.54 -1.40 -4.58
CA GLY A 167 -3.33 -2.47 -3.60
C GLY A 167 -1.88 -2.65 -3.12
N VAL A 168 -1.58 -3.85 -2.61
CA VAL A 168 -0.33 -4.11 -1.88
C VAL A 168 0.90 -3.87 -2.76
N THR A 169 0.89 -4.32 -4.01
CA THR A 169 2.07 -4.21 -4.90
C THR A 169 2.43 -2.75 -5.21
N SER A 170 1.45 -1.88 -5.51
CA SER A 170 1.73 -0.46 -5.75
C SER A 170 2.20 0.23 -4.46
N SER A 171 1.62 -0.13 -3.31
CA SER A 171 2.04 0.41 -2.02
C SER A 171 3.45 0.01 -1.56
N LEU A 172 3.94 -1.16 -2.00
CA LEU A 172 5.32 -1.56 -1.74
C LEU A 172 6.28 -0.69 -2.53
N LEU A 173 5.93 -0.30 -3.77
CA LEU A 173 6.72 0.63 -4.57
C LEU A 173 6.74 2.03 -3.95
N THR A 174 5.62 2.56 -3.47
CA THR A 174 5.63 3.85 -2.75
C THR A 174 6.44 3.79 -1.46
N SER A 175 6.35 2.70 -0.70
CA SER A 175 7.18 2.47 0.49
C SER A 175 8.67 2.41 0.16
N TRP A 176 9.03 1.79 -0.98
CA TRP A 176 10.40 1.79 -1.49
C TRP A 176 10.88 3.18 -1.92
N MET A 177 10.00 4.00 -2.50
CA MET A 177 10.32 5.39 -2.86
C MET A 177 10.71 6.24 -1.64
N ALA A 178 10.15 5.97 -0.45
CA ALA A 178 10.55 6.64 0.78
C ALA A 178 12.05 6.45 1.12
N ALA A 179 12.69 5.38 0.63
CA ALA A 179 14.13 5.17 0.79
C ALA A 179 14.99 6.18 0.00
N PHE A 180 14.40 6.96 -0.91
CA PHE A 180 15.07 8.01 -1.68
C PHE A 180 15.01 9.39 -1.01
N HIS A 181 14.27 9.53 0.08
CA HIS A 181 14.22 10.75 0.88
C HIS A 181 15.63 11.25 1.21
N GLY A 182 15.92 12.51 0.88
CA GLY A 182 17.24 13.12 1.15
C GLY A 182 18.38 12.65 0.25
N ARG A 183 18.16 11.77 -0.73
CA ARG A 183 19.24 11.17 -1.55
C ARG A 183 19.48 11.84 -2.90
N SER A 184 18.60 12.75 -3.31
CA SER A 184 18.70 13.47 -4.58
C SER A 184 18.67 14.98 -4.35
N LYS A 185 19.45 15.71 -5.16
CA LYS A 185 19.55 17.18 -5.06
C LYS A 185 18.78 17.89 -6.17
N THR A 186 18.33 17.16 -7.19
CA THR A 186 17.52 17.72 -8.28
C THR A 186 16.36 16.78 -8.64
N PRO A 187 15.23 17.31 -9.16
CA PRO A 187 14.12 16.51 -9.68
C PRO A 187 14.59 15.55 -10.77
N ARG A 188 15.46 16.03 -11.67
CA ARG A 188 16.04 15.23 -12.75
C ARG A 188 16.83 14.03 -12.24
N GLU A 189 17.66 14.21 -11.20
CA GLU A 189 18.38 13.10 -10.57
C GLU A 189 17.43 12.08 -9.94
N LEU A 190 16.38 12.55 -9.27
CA LEU A 190 15.37 11.69 -8.65
C LEU A 190 14.63 10.86 -9.71
N ILE A 191 14.10 11.51 -10.74
CA ILE A 191 13.38 10.87 -11.84
C ILE A 191 14.27 9.83 -12.52
N LYS A 192 15.52 10.17 -12.85
CA LYS A 192 16.46 9.23 -13.47
C LYS A 192 16.76 8.01 -12.60
N LYS A 193 16.96 8.20 -11.29
CA LYS A 193 17.22 7.09 -10.36
C LYS A 193 16.02 6.15 -10.27
N LEU A 194 14.82 6.69 -10.10
CA LEU A 194 13.59 5.91 -10.00
C LEU A 194 13.29 5.18 -11.32
N ASN A 195 13.37 5.89 -12.46
CA ASN A 195 13.15 5.30 -13.78
C ASN A 195 14.14 4.16 -14.06
N GLY A 196 15.44 4.41 -13.79
CA GLY A 196 16.49 3.43 -13.99
C GLY A 196 16.26 2.16 -13.18
N MET A 197 15.84 2.25 -11.91
CA MET A 197 15.57 1.06 -11.11
C MET A 197 14.34 0.29 -11.59
N LEU A 198 13.25 0.96 -11.99
CA LEU A 198 12.07 0.28 -12.53
C LEU A 198 12.40 -0.51 -13.81
N VAL A 199 13.15 0.11 -14.71
CA VAL A 199 13.58 -0.50 -15.98
C VAL A 199 14.56 -1.65 -15.75
N GLN A 200 15.60 -1.43 -14.93
CA GLN A 200 16.65 -2.42 -14.68
C GLN A 200 16.12 -3.69 -14.02
N GLU A 201 15.19 -3.55 -13.08
CA GLU A 201 14.57 -4.67 -12.37
C GLU A 201 13.35 -5.25 -13.12
N ASN A 202 13.05 -4.75 -14.33
CA ASN A 202 11.92 -5.16 -15.16
C ASN A 202 10.60 -5.18 -14.37
N ILE A 203 10.36 -4.14 -13.58
CA ILE A 203 9.15 -3.99 -12.78
C ILE A 203 7.98 -3.69 -13.73
N GLU A 204 6.98 -4.56 -13.80
CA GLU A 204 5.76 -4.39 -14.62
C GLU A 204 4.77 -3.37 -14.02
N LYS A 205 5.28 -2.21 -13.60
CA LYS A 205 4.54 -1.06 -13.09
C LYS A 205 5.17 0.22 -13.63
N HIS A 206 4.32 1.19 -13.94
CA HIS A 206 4.77 2.55 -14.21
C HIS A 206 4.38 3.49 -13.07
N ILE A 207 5.12 4.58 -12.95
CA ILE A 207 4.90 5.62 -11.94
C ILE A 207 4.72 6.95 -12.64
N THR A 208 3.58 7.61 -12.43
CA THR A 208 3.42 9.00 -12.81
C THR A 208 3.99 9.90 -11.71
N MET A 209 4.62 11.03 -12.05
CA MET A 209 5.24 11.88 -11.04
C MET A 209 5.27 13.36 -11.44
N ILE A 210 5.06 14.26 -10.47
CA ILE A 210 5.54 15.65 -10.55
C ILE A 210 6.62 15.82 -9.49
N SER A 211 7.79 16.34 -9.88
CA SER A 211 8.86 16.69 -8.95
C SER A 211 9.40 18.08 -9.23
N GLY A 212 9.73 18.82 -8.17
CA GLY A 212 10.23 20.19 -8.31
C GLY A 212 11.12 20.64 -7.17
N ILE A 213 11.78 21.78 -7.40
CA ILE A 213 12.56 22.52 -6.41
C ILE A 213 11.94 23.89 -6.23
N LEU A 214 11.83 24.30 -4.98
CA LEU A 214 11.47 25.66 -4.61
C LEU A 214 12.65 26.31 -3.87
N ASN A 215 13.12 27.44 -4.37
CA ASN A 215 14.02 28.33 -3.66
C ASN A 215 13.20 29.30 -2.80
N ILE A 216 13.31 29.21 -1.48
CA ILE A 216 12.48 29.99 -0.54
C ILE A 216 12.94 31.45 -0.38
N GLU A 217 14.14 31.80 -0.85
CA GLU A 217 14.63 33.18 -0.87
C GLU A 217 14.23 33.93 -2.15
N THR A 218 14.43 33.30 -3.32
CA THR A 218 14.08 33.92 -4.62
C THR A 218 12.62 33.69 -4.99
N HIS A 219 11.94 32.73 -4.34
CA HIS A 219 10.59 32.26 -4.65
C HIS A 219 10.46 31.60 -6.02
N GLU A 220 11.59 31.27 -6.64
CA GLU A 220 11.65 30.55 -7.90
C GLU A 220 11.32 29.08 -7.67
N LEU A 221 10.32 28.62 -8.42
CA LEU A 221 9.84 27.25 -8.46
C LEU A 221 10.23 26.67 -9.82
N ARG A 222 10.92 25.53 -9.80
CA ARG A 222 11.19 24.71 -10.98
C ARG A 222 10.58 23.35 -10.81
N TRP A 223 9.95 22.80 -11.85
CA TRP A 223 9.34 21.48 -11.77
C TRP A 223 9.39 20.75 -13.12
N SER A 224 9.30 19.43 -13.03
CA SER A 224 9.11 18.53 -14.16
C SER A 224 7.98 17.58 -13.84
N SER A 225 7.29 17.15 -14.89
CA SER A 225 6.28 16.09 -14.81
C SER A 225 6.72 14.91 -15.65
N ALA A 226 6.38 13.71 -15.20
CA ALA A 226 6.58 12.45 -15.89
C ALA A 226 5.22 11.74 -16.00
N GLY A 227 4.47 12.07 -17.04
CA GLY A 227 3.16 11.49 -17.35
C GLY A 227 2.07 11.72 -16.30
N HIS A 228 2.25 12.67 -15.38
CA HIS A 228 1.34 12.88 -14.26
C HIS A 228 0.11 13.71 -14.65
N TYR A 229 -1.03 13.27 -14.16
CA TYR A 229 -2.30 13.95 -14.24
C TYR A 229 -3.04 13.76 -12.91
N PRO A 230 -3.72 14.78 -12.37
CA PRO A 230 -3.90 16.14 -12.87
C PRO A 230 -2.60 16.97 -12.99
N PRO A 231 -2.56 17.98 -13.86
CA PRO A 231 -1.43 18.91 -13.93
C PRO A 231 -1.32 19.74 -12.64
N ALA A 232 -0.12 20.28 -12.38
CA ALA A 232 0.08 21.21 -11.29
C ALA A 232 -0.77 22.49 -11.48
N ILE A 233 -1.25 23.05 -10.36
CA ILE A 233 -2.12 24.23 -10.35
C ILE A 233 -1.45 25.33 -9.52
N ILE A 234 -1.40 26.54 -10.07
CA ILE A 234 -1.08 27.75 -9.30
C ILE A 234 -2.34 28.55 -9.05
N ILE A 235 -2.61 28.84 -7.78
CA ILE A 235 -3.71 29.69 -7.34
C ILE A 235 -3.13 30.95 -6.72
N GLU A 236 -3.48 32.10 -7.27
CA GLU A 236 -3.09 33.42 -6.79
C GLU A 236 -4.32 34.22 -6.36
N PRO A 237 -4.23 35.08 -5.34
CA PRO A 237 -5.35 35.93 -4.94
C PRO A 237 -5.85 36.79 -6.10
N ASN A 238 -7.17 36.83 -6.29
CA ASN A 238 -7.86 37.65 -7.30
C ASN A 238 -7.42 37.38 -8.75
N GLN A 239 -6.87 36.20 -9.05
CA GLN A 239 -6.52 35.78 -10.40
C GLN A 239 -7.20 34.45 -10.74
N ALA A 240 -7.35 34.20 -12.04
CA ALA A 240 -7.76 32.90 -12.53
C ALA A 240 -6.67 31.85 -12.19
N PRO A 241 -7.04 30.61 -11.82
CA PRO A 241 -6.08 29.53 -11.63
C PRO A 241 -5.23 29.31 -12.89
N LYS A 242 -3.94 29.11 -12.70
CA LYS A 242 -3.01 28.76 -13.78
C LYS A 242 -2.82 27.25 -13.79
N ILE A 243 -3.16 26.60 -14.90
CA ILE A 243 -3.03 25.16 -15.11
C ILE A 243 -1.72 24.90 -15.84
N LEU A 244 -0.84 24.10 -15.24
CA LEU A 244 0.52 23.87 -15.71
C LEU A 244 0.61 22.54 -16.46
N ASN A 245 0.03 22.50 -17.65
CA ASN A 245 0.04 21.31 -18.49
C ASN A 245 1.47 20.93 -18.90
N THR A 246 1.74 19.64 -18.87
CA THR A 246 3.04 19.05 -19.21
C THR A 246 2.80 17.79 -20.04
N SER A 247 3.80 17.37 -20.82
CA SER A 247 3.71 16.15 -21.64
C SER A 247 5.02 15.39 -21.56
N SER A 248 4.94 14.15 -21.08
CA SER A 248 6.07 13.24 -20.92
C SER A 248 5.54 11.83 -20.61
N PHE A 249 6.38 10.82 -20.76
CA PHE A 249 6.01 9.46 -20.38
C PHE A 249 6.10 9.26 -18.86
N PRO A 250 5.25 8.40 -18.28
CA PRO A 250 5.47 7.85 -16.95
C PRO A 250 6.82 7.13 -16.83
N LEU A 251 7.35 7.07 -15.60
CA LEU A 251 8.54 6.28 -15.27
C LEU A 251 8.26 4.79 -15.48
N GLY A 252 9.27 4.03 -15.89
CA GLY A 252 9.22 2.58 -16.12
C GLY A 252 8.83 2.19 -17.54
N LEU A 253 8.35 3.11 -18.38
CA LEU A 253 7.92 2.80 -19.75
C LEU A 253 9.04 2.89 -20.81
N THR A 254 10.07 3.69 -20.56
CA THR A 254 11.20 3.87 -21.48
C THR A 254 12.48 4.17 -20.72
N GLU A 255 13.62 3.67 -21.20
CA GLU A 255 14.93 3.97 -20.62
C GLU A 255 15.31 5.44 -20.82
N ASP A 256 15.01 5.97 -22.02
CA ASP A 256 15.30 7.33 -22.45
C ASP A 256 14.16 8.29 -22.08
N LEU A 257 13.86 8.36 -20.78
CA LEU A 257 12.86 9.31 -20.27
C LEU A 257 13.45 10.73 -20.25
N ASP A 258 13.00 11.56 -21.19
CA ASP A 258 13.25 13.00 -21.18
C ASP A 258 12.06 13.75 -20.57
N VAL A 259 12.36 14.66 -19.64
CA VAL A 259 11.36 15.45 -18.93
C VAL A 259 11.72 16.92 -19.05
N GLU A 260 10.76 17.70 -19.54
CA GLU A 260 10.91 19.16 -19.64
C GLU A 260 10.91 19.77 -18.22
N GLU A 261 11.77 20.77 -18.01
CA GLU A 261 11.80 21.57 -16.79
C GLU A 261 11.11 22.90 -17.05
N PHE A 262 10.16 23.22 -16.20
CA PHE A 262 9.39 24.46 -16.22
C PHE A 262 9.78 25.31 -15.03
N GLU A 263 9.68 26.63 -15.16
CA GLU A 263 10.02 27.57 -14.10
C GLU A 263 8.99 28.68 -13.96
N CYS A 264 8.77 29.14 -12.73
CA CYS A 264 8.04 30.37 -12.44
C CYS A 264 8.45 30.96 -11.09
N VAL A 265 8.04 32.20 -10.82
CA VAL A 265 8.20 32.82 -9.49
C VAL A 265 6.85 32.82 -8.79
N LEU A 266 6.79 32.22 -7.60
CA LEU A 266 5.57 32.20 -6.80
C LEU A 266 5.33 33.56 -6.14
N ASN A 267 4.23 34.20 -6.51
CA ASN A 267 3.81 35.46 -5.90
C ASN A 267 3.41 35.29 -4.43
N LYS A 268 3.40 36.40 -3.67
CA LYS A 268 2.91 36.40 -2.28
C LYS A 268 1.50 35.83 -2.23
N GLN A 269 1.20 34.99 -1.24
CA GLN A 269 -0.09 34.30 -1.07
C GLN A 269 -0.45 33.33 -2.20
N ALA A 270 0.47 33.06 -3.14
CA ALA A 270 0.28 32.02 -4.13
C ALA A 270 0.37 30.62 -3.50
N ARG A 271 -0.41 29.70 -4.04
CA ARG A 271 -0.35 28.27 -3.75
C ARG A 271 0.04 27.53 -5.01
N PHE A 272 1.10 26.73 -4.93
CA PHE A 272 1.40 25.70 -5.92
C PHE A 272 0.88 24.37 -5.39
N ILE A 273 0.01 23.70 -6.15
CA ILE A 273 -0.72 22.50 -5.72
C ILE A 273 -0.47 21.39 -6.73
N ILE A 274 -0.14 20.21 -6.23
CA ILE A 274 -0.11 18.95 -6.97
C ILE A 274 -0.99 17.94 -6.25
N CYS A 275 -1.67 17.08 -7.00
CA CYS A 275 -2.57 16.07 -6.47
C CYS A 275 -2.57 14.84 -7.37
N SER A 276 -2.83 13.66 -6.80
CA SER A 276 -3.11 12.45 -7.59
C SER A 276 -4.47 12.52 -8.28
N ASP A 277 -4.73 11.56 -9.16
CA ASP A 277 -5.98 11.43 -9.91
C ASP A 277 -7.18 11.07 -9.04
N GLY A 278 -6.99 10.40 -7.91
CA GLY A 278 -8.07 10.18 -6.95
C GLY A 278 -8.66 11.46 -6.36
N ALA A 279 -8.00 12.61 -6.48
CA ALA A 279 -8.62 13.91 -6.16
C ALA A 279 -9.77 14.30 -7.10
N LEU A 280 -9.88 13.67 -8.27
CA LEU A 280 -10.95 13.87 -9.26
C LEU A 280 -12.20 13.01 -8.98
N GLU A 281 -12.01 11.83 -8.38
CA GLU A 281 -13.06 10.83 -8.10
C GLU A 281 -14.29 11.35 -7.35
N PRO A 282 -14.20 12.32 -6.42
CA PRO A 282 -15.38 12.87 -5.75
C PRO A 282 -16.34 13.61 -6.70
N TYR A 283 -15.90 13.96 -7.90
CA TYR A 283 -16.65 14.78 -8.85
C TYR A 283 -17.29 13.95 -9.96
N SER A 284 -18.43 14.44 -10.44
CA SER A 284 -19.18 13.79 -11.51
C SER A 284 -18.86 14.41 -12.87
N GLY A 285 -19.01 13.62 -13.93
CA GLY A 285 -18.82 14.08 -15.31
C GLY A 285 -17.59 13.46 -15.97
N GLY A 286 -17.22 14.01 -17.13
CA GLY A 286 -15.97 13.65 -17.80
C GLY A 286 -14.73 14.22 -17.09
N LEU A 287 -13.55 13.74 -17.44
CA LEU A 287 -12.27 14.12 -16.80
C LEU A 287 -12.07 15.65 -16.72
N ASN A 288 -12.42 16.39 -17.77
CA ASN A 288 -12.32 17.85 -17.78
C ASN A 288 -13.30 18.51 -16.81
N GLU A 289 -14.55 18.02 -16.73
CA GLU A 289 -15.57 18.56 -15.82
C GLU A 289 -15.20 18.28 -14.36
N GLN A 290 -14.65 17.09 -14.08
CA GLN A 290 -14.12 16.74 -12.75
C GLN A 290 -12.94 17.63 -12.37
N PHE A 291 -12.01 17.88 -13.30
CA PHE A 291 -10.86 18.75 -13.07
C PHE A 291 -11.27 20.21 -12.83
N GLU A 292 -12.23 20.74 -13.58
CA GLU A 292 -12.76 22.09 -13.35
C GLU A 292 -13.41 22.23 -11.96
N GLN A 293 -14.17 21.21 -11.52
CA GLN A 293 -14.74 21.16 -10.18
C GLN A 293 -13.64 21.10 -9.10
N LEU A 294 -12.63 20.24 -9.27
CA LEU A 294 -11.48 20.17 -8.36
C LEU A 294 -10.79 21.54 -8.23
N VAL A 295 -10.47 22.19 -9.35
CA VAL A 295 -9.83 23.51 -9.37
C VAL A 295 -10.70 24.54 -8.63
N PHE A 296 -12.02 24.54 -8.87
CA PHE A 296 -12.96 25.42 -8.18
C PHE A 296 -12.91 25.21 -6.66
N HIS A 297 -12.95 23.96 -6.19
CA HIS A 297 -12.90 23.66 -4.76
C HIS A 297 -11.54 23.97 -4.12
N LEU A 298 -10.44 23.70 -4.81
CA LEU A 298 -9.10 24.04 -4.35
C LEU A 298 -8.92 25.56 -4.23
N GLN A 299 -9.45 26.33 -5.19
CA GLN A 299 -9.41 27.79 -5.18
C GLN A 299 -10.17 28.39 -4.00
N ASN A 300 -11.37 27.86 -3.74
CA ASN A 300 -12.22 28.31 -2.63
C ASN A 300 -11.86 27.69 -1.27
N GLN A 301 -10.78 26.90 -1.19
CA GLN A 301 -10.37 26.18 0.02
C GLN A 301 -11.51 25.32 0.62
N SER A 302 -12.34 24.76 -0.25
CA SER A 302 -13.53 23.97 0.11
C SER A 302 -13.41 22.50 -0.29
N PHE A 303 -12.23 22.07 -0.77
CA PHE A 303 -11.96 20.66 -1.01
C PHE A 303 -12.00 19.89 0.31
N GLN A 304 -12.80 18.83 0.35
CA GLN A 304 -12.84 17.87 1.45
C GLN A 304 -12.77 16.47 0.83
N ALA A 305 -11.79 15.68 1.28
CA ALA A 305 -11.75 14.28 0.90
C ALA A 305 -12.99 13.57 1.47
N PRO A 306 -13.69 12.76 0.67
CA PRO A 306 -14.74 11.88 1.17
C PRO A 306 -14.23 10.94 2.28
N ASP A 307 -15.15 10.50 3.14
CA ASP A 307 -14.82 9.50 4.17
C ASP A 307 -14.38 8.18 3.53
N HIS A 308 -15.06 7.81 2.44
CA HIS A 308 -14.76 6.66 1.57
C HIS A 308 -14.38 7.16 0.20
N VAL A 309 -13.13 6.91 -0.20
CA VAL A 309 -12.59 7.32 -1.49
C VAL A 309 -12.51 6.09 -2.40
N ALA A 310 -12.90 6.24 -3.66
CA ALA A 310 -12.86 5.17 -4.64
C ALA A 310 -11.43 4.85 -5.08
N ASP A 311 -10.57 5.85 -5.06
CA ASP A 311 -9.13 5.76 -5.31
C ASP A 311 -8.34 6.58 -4.28
N ASP A 312 -7.04 6.33 -4.22
CA ASP A 312 -6.13 7.00 -3.30
C ASP A 312 -6.07 8.51 -3.57
N ILE A 313 -5.99 9.32 -2.51
CA ILE A 313 -5.86 10.77 -2.64
C ILE A 313 -4.60 11.25 -1.92
N ALA A 314 -3.66 11.74 -2.70
CA ALA A 314 -2.52 12.52 -2.23
C ALA A 314 -2.64 13.97 -2.73
N ILE A 315 -2.42 14.95 -1.86
CA ILE A 315 -2.30 16.37 -2.23
C ILE A 315 -1.11 16.96 -1.51
N LEU A 316 -0.28 17.71 -2.24
CA LEU A 316 0.79 18.54 -1.69
C LEU A 316 0.61 19.99 -2.18
N SER A 317 0.59 20.93 -1.24
CA SER A 317 0.41 22.35 -1.52
C SER A 317 1.51 23.18 -0.86
N LEU A 318 2.29 23.89 -1.67
CA LEU A 318 3.27 24.87 -1.22
C LEU A 318 2.64 26.27 -1.24
N CYS A 319 2.37 26.82 -0.05
CA CYS A 319 1.69 28.10 0.12
C CYS A 319 2.68 29.18 0.56
N ARG A 320 2.90 30.21 -0.27
CA ARG A 320 3.75 31.36 0.10
C ARG A 320 2.98 32.29 1.03
N THR A 321 3.42 32.45 2.28
CA THR A 321 2.72 33.24 3.30
C THR A 321 3.06 34.72 3.32
N LYS A 322 4.26 35.12 2.87
CA LYS A 322 4.78 36.51 2.95
C LYS A 322 5.50 36.98 1.69
#